data_AF-A0A962NF59-F1
#
_entry.id   AF-A0A962NF59-F1
#
_cell.length_a   1.000
_cell.length_b   1.000
_cell.length_c   1.000
_cell.angle_alpha   90.00
_cell.angle_beta   90.00
_cell.angle_gamma   90.00
#
_symmetry.space_group_name_H-M   'P 1'
#
loop_
_entity.id
_entity.type
_entity.pdbx_description
1 polymer ?
#
loop_
_entity_poly.entity_id
_entity_poly.type
_entity_poly.pdbx_seq_one_letter_code
_entity_poly.pdbx_strand_id
1 'polypeptide(L)'
;MSSIRLPHKYHYLQQAAAAGIRIPRSLLLVSEQAGESTWQGFVAAASRTARFIVRSANPGEDGHQHSRAGHFWSSPPTGRAGLAAQIGRGWAENRVRLQALGRMQEPCLLLQEYVEHELGGVLFTPWSFFPDYAALEFSDQGAAAVVQGL
;
A
#
# COMPACT_ATOMS: atom_id res chain seq x y z
N MET A 1 15.43 -3.83 23.07
CA MET A 1 15.25 -3.33 21.70
C MET A 1 13.86 -3.75 21.23
N SER A 2 12.91 -2.81 21.12
CA SER A 2 11.57 -3.11 20.63
C SER A 2 11.67 -3.61 19.19
N SER A 3 11.27 -4.87 18.93
CA SER A 3 11.14 -5.35 17.56
C SER A 3 10.08 -4.51 16.87
N ILE A 4 10.47 -3.69 15.88
CA ILE A 4 9.52 -2.92 15.08
C ILE A 4 8.61 -3.93 14.39
N ARG A 5 7.38 -4.08 14.86
CA ARG A 5 6.39 -4.95 14.24
C ARG A 5 6.01 -4.31 12.91
N LEU A 6 6.42 -4.93 11.80
CA LEU A 6 6.13 -4.43 10.47
C LEU A 6 4.61 -4.34 10.27
N PRO A 7 4.10 -3.28 9.62
CA PRO A 7 2.70 -3.21 9.24
C PRO A 7 2.30 -4.40 8.36
N HIS A 8 1.11 -4.96 8.59
CA HIS A 8 0.65 -6.17 7.89
C HIS A 8 0.72 -6.05 6.36
N LYS A 9 0.32 -4.90 5.80
CA LYS A 9 0.37 -4.65 4.35
C LYS A 9 1.78 -4.80 3.77
N TYR A 10 2.79 -4.30 4.47
CA TYR A 10 4.18 -4.46 4.07
C TYR A 10 4.68 -5.89 4.32
N HIS A 11 4.34 -6.47 5.47
CA HIS A 11 4.73 -7.83 5.82
C HIS A 11 4.22 -8.87 4.81
N TYR A 12 2.96 -8.78 4.37
CA TYR A 12 2.40 -9.69 3.37
C TYR A 12 3.09 -9.57 2.00
N LEU A 13 3.50 -8.36 1.59
CA LEU A 13 4.32 -8.20 0.39
C LEU A 13 5.67 -8.91 0.52
N GLN A 14 6.34 -8.77 1.67
CA GLN A 14 7.61 -9.46 1.91
C GLN A 14 7.44 -10.99 1.94
N GLN A 15 6.35 -11.50 2.52
CA GLN A 15 6.05 -12.94 2.50
C GLN A 15 5.76 -13.44 1.10
N ALA A 16 4.97 -12.71 0.30
CA ALA A 16 4.70 -13.05 -1.08
C ALA A 16 5.99 -13.10 -1.92
N ALA A 17 6.87 -12.10 -1.75
CA ALA A 17 8.19 -12.09 -2.40
C ALA A 17 9.04 -13.31 -1.99
N ALA A 18 9.08 -13.64 -0.70
CA ALA A 18 9.81 -14.81 -0.19
C ALA A 18 9.25 -16.14 -0.72
N ALA A 19 7.95 -16.19 -1.02
CA ALA A 19 7.29 -17.33 -1.66
C ALA A 19 7.50 -17.38 -3.19
N GLY A 20 8.29 -16.47 -3.77
CA GLY A 20 8.58 -16.42 -5.21
C GLY A 20 7.51 -15.72 -6.05
N ILE A 21 6.51 -15.07 -5.43
CA ILE A 21 5.52 -14.27 -6.13
C ILE A 21 6.17 -12.98 -6.58
N ARG A 22 5.99 -12.62 -7.86
CA ARG A 22 6.44 -11.33 -8.38
C ARG A 22 5.61 -10.22 -7.77
N ILE A 23 6.24 -9.39 -6.96
CA ILE A 23 5.62 -8.21 -6.36
C ILE A 23 6.23 -6.92 -6.91
N PRO A 24 5.49 -5.80 -6.92
CA PRO A 24 6.06 -4.50 -7.24
C PRO A 24 7.04 -4.10 -6.14
N ARG A 25 8.16 -3.47 -6.51
CA ARG A 25 9.15 -2.96 -5.56
C ARG A 25 8.48 -1.99 -4.59
N SER A 26 8.83 -2.11 -3.31
CA SER A 26 8.19 -1.31 -2.27
C SER A 26 9.15 -0.90 -1.16
N LEU A 27 8.98 0.31 -0.66
CA LEU A 27 9.71 0.91 0.45
C LEU A 27 8.72 1.33 1.55
N LEU A 28 8.95 0.84 2.78
CA LEU A 28 8.20 1.29 3.94
C LEU A 28 8.80 2.59 4.50
N LEU A 29 7.97 3.60 4.71
CA LEU A 29 8.31 4.87 5.32
C LEU A 29 7.64 4.91 6.71
N VAL A 30 8.45 4.75 7.75
CA VAL A 30 7.97 4.58 9.14
C VAL A 30 7.82 5.89 9.92
N SER A 31 8.42 6.98 9.42
CA SER A 31 8.24 8.33 9.96
C SER A 31 8.42 9.35 8.85
N GLU A 32 7.84 10.54 9.04
CA GLU A 32 8.02 11.66 8.10
C GLU A 32 9.49 12.11 8.04
N GLN A 33 10.22 11.90 9.13
CA GLN A 33 11.65 12.17 9.26
C GLN A 33 12.54 11.08 8.64
N ALA A 34 11.97 9.95 8.21
CA ALA A 34 12.71 8.93 7.48
C ALA A 34 13.26 9.58 6.19
N GLY A 35 14.58 9.76 6.18
CA GLY A 35 15.24 10.79 5.39
C GLY A 35 14.82 10.79 3.93
N GLU A 36 14.60 11.98 3.40
CA GLU A 36 14.26 12.23 1.99
C GLU A 36 15.19 11.48 1.02
N SER A 37 16.47 11.38 1.38
CA SER A 37 17.49 10.60 0.65
C SER A 37 17.11 9.11 0.45
N THR A 38 16.38 8.50 1.39
CA THR A 38 16.01 7.08 1.35
C THR A 38 15.00 6.80 0.24
N TRP A 39 13.91 7.58 0.20
CA TRP A 39 12.90 7.38 -0.84
C TRP A 39 13.38 7.90 -2.19
N GLN A 40 14.18 8.97 -2.23
CA GLN A 40 14.83 9.43 -3.45
C GLN A 40 15.77 8.36 -4.03
N GLY A 41 16.57 7.69 -3.20
CA GLY A 41 17.43 6.59 -3.63
C GLY A 41 16.65 5.40 -4.19
N PHE A 42 15.55 5.02 -3.52
CA PHE A 42 14.64 3.98 -4.01
C PHE A 42 14.07 4.31 -5.40
N VAL A 43 13.62 5.55 -5.60
CA VAL A 43 13.07 6.05 -6.87
C VAL A 43 14.14 6.17 -7.94
N ALA A 44 15.35 6.62 -7.59
CA ALA A 44 16.47 6.76 -8.51
C ALA A 44 16.87 5.42 -9.13
N ALA A 45 16.81 4.33 -8.36
CA ALA A 45 17.12 2.98 -8.80
C ALA A 45 16.06 2.35 -9.73
N ALA A 46 14.88 2.95 -9.88
CA ALA A 46 13.84 2.46 -10.80
C ALA A 46 14.07 2.92 -12.26
N SER A 47 13.28 2.41 -13.19
CA SER A 47 13.21 2.96 -14.56
C SER A 47 12.80 4.44 -14.54
N ARG A 48 13.32 5.25 -15.49
CA ARG A 48 12.95 6.68 -15.61
C ARG A 48 11.46 6.90 -15.89
N THR A 49 10.81 5.92 -16.52
CA THR A 49 9.38 5.93 -16.83
C THR A 49 8.52 5.32 -15.73
N ALA A 50 9.12 4.78 -14.66
CA ALA A 50 8.37 4.19 -13.56
C ALA A 50 7.47 5.24 -12.89
N ARG A 51 6.22 4.83 -12.64
CA ARG A 51 5.27 5.55 -11.79
C ARG A 51 5.22 4.90 -10.42
N PHE A 52 4.77 5.65 -9.43
CA PHE A 52 4.70 5.19 -8.05
C PHE A 52 3.35 5.52 -7.43
N ILE A 53 2.96 4.73 -6.45
CA ILE A 53 1.83 5.00 -5.58
C ILE A 53 2.31 5.09 -4.13
N VAL A 54 1.68 5.98 -3.37
CA VAL A 54 1.86 6.13 -1.93
C VAL A 54 0.60 5.59 -1.26
N ARG A 55 0.76 4.60 -0.38
CA ARG A 55 -0.34 3.96 0.33
C ARG A 55 -0.16 4.11 1.83
N SER A 56 -1.24 4.13 2.59
CA SER A 56 -1.16 3.88 4.03
C SER A 56 -0.66 2.47 4.31
N ALA A 57 0.13 2.33 5.37
CA ALA A 57 0.53 1.05 5.93
C ALA A 57 0.57 1.16 7.45
N ASN A 58 -0.54 1.58 8.07
CA ASN A 58 -0.56 1.80 9.52
C ASN A 58 -0.61 0.45 10.27
N PRO A 59 0.14 0.30 11.38
CA PRO A 59 -0.06 -0.82 12.29
C PRO A 59 -1.52 -0.87 12.76
N GLY A 60 -2.18 -2.02 12.60
CA GLY A 60 -3.59 -2.19 12.98
C GLY A 60 -4.60 -1.47 12.08
N GLU A 61 -4.22 -1.13 10.84
CA GLU A 61 -5.18 -0.71 9.79
C GLU A 61 -6.20 -1.81 9.51
N ASP A 62 -5.69 -3.03 9.29
CA ASP A 62 -6.46 -4.23 9.05
C ASP A 62 -6.05 -5.32 10.05
N GLY A 63 -7.05 -5.93 10.67
CA GLY A 63 -6.91 -7.04 11.62
C GLY A 63 -7.92 -8.14 11.33
N HIS A 64 -7.77 -9.30 11.97
CA HIS A 64 -8.66 -10.45 11.76
C HIS A 64 -10.14 -10.16 12.08
N GLN A 65 -10.43 -9.10 12.85
CA GLN A 65 -11.78 -8.72 13.29
C GLN A 65 -12.26 -7.37 12.73
N HIS A 66 -11.43 -6.65 11.98
CA HIS A 66 -11.82 -5.37 11.38
C HIS A 66 -11.05 -5.10 10.09
N SER A 67 -11.75 -4.61 9.08
CA SER A 67 -11.15 -4.05 7.86
C SER A 67 -11.43 -2.57 7.82
N ARG A 68 -10.41 -1.76 7.53
CA ARG A 68 -10.56 -0.33 7.24
C ARG A 68 -10.23 -0.03 5.79
N ALA A 69 -10.49 -0.99 4.91
CA ALA A 69 -10.34 -0.84 3.47
C ALA A 69 -11.03 0.45 2.99
N GLY A 70 -10.32 1.25 2.20
CA GLY A 70 -10.80 2.53 1.66
C GLY A 70 -10.84 3.70 2.65
N HIS A 71 -10.58 3.49 3.94
CA HIS A 71 -10.61 4.58 4.93
C HIS A 71 -9.43 5.53 4.81
N PHE A 72 -8.23 4.97 4.60
CA PHE A 72 -6.99 5.72 4.53
C PHE A 72 -6.70 6.24 3.13
N TRP A 73 -6.05 7.40 3.08
CA TRP A 73 -5.68 8.02 1.82
C TRP A 73 -4.57 7.23 1.13
N SER A 74 -4.69 7.10 -0.19
CA SER A 74 -3.65 6.61 -1.09
C SER A 74 -3.57 7.51 -2.31
N SER A 75 -2.38 7.65 -2.90
CA SER A 75 -2.16 8.50 -4.06
C SER A 75 -2.59 7.81 -5.36
N PRO A 76 -2.93 8.57 -6.41
CA PRO A 76 -2.94 8.04 -7.78
C PRO A 76 -1.50 7.72 -8.24
N PRO A 77 -1.35 6.97 -9.36
CA PRO A 77 -0.05 6.72 -9.98
C PRO A 77 0.63 8.03 -10.36
N THR A 78 1.81 8.27 -9.81
CA THR A 78 2.52 9.55 -9.91
C THR A 78 3.95 9.34 -10.39
N GLY A 79 4.39 10.18 -11.34
CA GLY A 79 5.78 10.20 -11.79
C GLY A 79 6.71 10.84 -10.77
N ARG A 80 8.03 10.72 -10.99
CA ARG A 80 9.07 11.19 -10.05
C ARG A 80 8.90 12.65 -9.60
N ALA A 81 8.56 13.53 -10.53
CA ALA A 81 8.44 14.98 -10.27
C ALA A 81 7.34 15.33 -9.27
N GLY A 82 6.25 14.54 -9.22
CA GLY A 82 5.12 14.79 -8.31
C GLY A 82 5.19 14.03 -6.99
N LEU A 83 6.17 13.14 -6.83
CA LEU A 83 6.13 12.14 -5.77
C LEU A 83 6.36 12.74 -4.37
N ALA A 84 7.26 13.71 -4.23
CA ALA A 84 7.48 14.41 -2.97
C ALA A 84 6.19 15.03 -2.42
N ALA A 85 5.40 15.68 -3.30
CA ALA A 85 4.12 16.26 -2.93
C ALA A 85 3.10 15.20 -2.49
N GLN A 86 3.06 14.05 -3.15
CA GLN A 86 2.17 12.94 -2.76
C GLN A 86 2.58 12.30 -1.44
N ILE A 87 3.88 12.16 -1.16
CA ILE A 87 4.38 11.66 0.13
C ILE A 87 3.98 12.63 1.25
N GLY A 88 4.24 13.93 1.09
CA GLY A 88 3.85 14.95 2.06
C GLY A 88 2.34 14.96 2.31
N ARG A 89 1.53 14.86 1.25
CA ARG A 89 0.07 14.72 1.37
C ARG A 89 -0.32 13.44 2.12
N GLY A 90 0.32 12.32 1.83
CA GLY A 90 0.08 11.05 2.52
C GLY A 90 0.31 11.13 4.02
N TRP A 91 1.34 11.84 4.46
CA TRP A 91 1.59 12.10 5.88
C TRP A 91 0.47 12.91 6.52
N ALA A 92 0.12 14.05 5.92
CA ALA A 92 -0.89 14.96 6.45
C ALA A 92 -2.29 14.30 6.51
N GLU A 93 -2.74 13.72 5.39
CA GLU A 93 -4.08 13.13 5.24
C GLU A 93 -4.29 11.91 6.16
N ASN A 94 -3.27 11.07 6.31
CA ASN A 94 -3.38 9.89 7.16
C ASN A 94 -3.20 10.21 8.65
N ARG A 95 -2.48 11.29 9.00
CA ARG A 95 -2.42 11.81 10.37
C ARG A 95 -3.80 12.27 10.85
N VAL A 96 -4.51 13.05 10.03
CA VAL A 96 -5.88 13.50 10.32
C VAL A 96 -6.82 12.30 10.55
N ARG A 97 -6.73 11.27 9.69
CA ARG A 97 -7.56 10.06 9.83
C ARG A 97 -7.22 9.26 11.09
N LEU A 98 -5.94 9.10 11.43
CA LEU A 98 -5.54 8.43 12.66
C LEU A 98 -6.04 9.18 13.90
N GLN A 99 -5.94 10.51 13.90
CA GLN A 99 -6.47 11.35 14.98
C GLN A 99 -7.99 11.22 15.13
N ALA A 100 -8.74 11.22 14.02
CA ALA A 100 -10.18 10.99 14.03
C ALA A 100 -10.57 9.62 14.60
N LEU A 101 -9.68 8.65 14.52
CA LEU A 101 -9.83 7.30 15.09
C LEU A 101 -9.31 7.20 16.54
N GLY A 102 -8.92 8.32 17.16
CA GLY A 102 -8.35 8.37 18.52
C GLY A 102 -6.97 7.72 18.63
N ARG A 103 -6.25 7.55 17.51
CA ARG A 103 -4.92 6.92 17.48
C ARG A 103 -3.85 8.00 17.48
N MET A 104 -3.18 8.17 18.63
CA MET A 104 -2.06 9.11 18.79
C MET A 104 -0.74 8.47 18.35
N GLN A 105 -0.65 8.10 17.07
CA GLN A 105 0.56 7.55 16.47
C GLN A 105 0.89 8.28 15.17
N GLU A 106 2.17 8.30 14.79
CA GLU A 106 2.54 8.72 13.44
C GLU A 106 2.01 7.72 12.41
N PRO A 107 1.67 8.20 11.19
CA PRO A 107 1.33 7.29 10.12
C PRO A 107 2.52 6.39 9.77
N CYS A 108 2.26 5.36 8.98
CA CYS A 108 3.29 4.70 8.20
C CYS A 108 2.81 4.71 6.75
N LEU A 109 3.70 5.02 5.82
CA LEU A 109 3.40 5.03 4.39
C LEU A 109 4.17 3.90 3.70
N LEU A 110 3.61 3.41 2.60
CA LEU A 110 4.22 2.47 1.69
C LEU A 110 4.37 3.15 0.34
N LEU A 111 5.61 3.39 -0.07
CA LEU A 111 5.94 3.80 -1.42
C LEU A 111 6.13 2.55 -2.28
N GLN A 112 5.40 2.45 -3.39
CA GLN A 112 5.42 1.25 -4.24
C GLN A 112 5.50 1.64 -5.70
N GLU A 113 6.29 0.91 -6.49
CA GLU A 113 6.24 1.01 -7.95
C GLU A 113 4.85 0.63 -8.44
N TYR A 114 4.25 1.49 -9.26
CA TYR A 114 2.96 1.23 -9.87
C TYR A 114 3.13 0.21 -11.00
N VAL A 115 2.30 -0.82 -10.99
CA VAL A 115 2.24 -1.79 -12.08
C VAL A 115 1.28 -1.26 -13.12
N GLU A 116 1.79 -0.97 -14.30
CA GLU A 116 0.96 -0.77 -15.49
C GLU A 116 0.23 -2.06 -15.79
N HIS A 117 -1.09 -1.98 -15.94
CA HIS A 117 -1.92 -3.15 -16.16
C HIS A 117 -3.10 -2.79 -17.06
N GLU A 118 -3.48 -3.74 -17.89
CA GLU A 118 -4.73 -3.72 -18.66
C GLU A 118 -5.88 -4.35 -17.87
N LEU A 119 -5.55 -5.24 -16.92
CA LEU A 119 -6.51 -5.94 -16.06
C LEU A 119 -6.04 -5.87 -14.61
N GLY A 120 -6.96 -5.62 -13.69
CA GLY A 120 -6.72 -5.71 -12.27
C GLY A 120 -7.94 -6.26 -11.54
N GLY A 121 -7.72 -6.88 -10.39
CA GLY A 121 -8.79 -7.59 -9.71
C GLY A 121 -8.47 -7.98 -8.28
N VAL A 122 -9.40 -8.72 -7.68
CA VAL A 122 -9.33 -9.27 -6.34
C VAL A 122 -9.56 -10.78 -6.42
N LEU A 123 -8.76 -11.53 -5.68
CA LEU A 123 -8.86 -12.97 -5.54
C LEU A 123 -9.18 -13.31 -4.07
N PHE A 124 -10.24 -14.07 -3.84
CA PHE A 124 -10.61 -14.57 -2.53
C PHE A 124 -10.32 -16.07 -2.44
N THR A 125 -9.39 -16.47 -1.56
CA THR A 125 -9.05 -17.88 -1.31
C THR A 125 -8.92 -18.17 0.19
N PRO A 126 -9.68 -19.12 0.75
CA PRO A 126 -10.83 -19.79 0.14
C PRO A 126 -12.02 -18.83 -0.05
N TRP A 127 -12.95 -19.16 -0.95
CA TRP A 127 -14.17 -18.38 -1.10
C TRP A 127 -15.19 -18.76 -0.01
N SER A 128 -15.22 -17.97 1.07
CA SER A 128 -16.16 -18.15 2.18
C SER A 128 -16.05 -19.56 2.78
N PHE A 129 -17.16 -20.30 2.88
CA PHE A 129 -17.21 -21.67 3.41
C PHE A 129 -16.81 -22.76 2.40
N PHE A 130 -16.36 -22.39 1.19
CA PHE A 130 -15.99 -23.32 0.13
C PHE A 130 -14.45 -23.41 0.01
N PRO A 131 -13.80 -24.34 0.74
CA PRO A 131 -12.33 -24.39 0.84
C PRO A 131 -11.63 -24.71 -0.49
N ASP A 132 -12.32 -25.43 -1.37
CA ASP A 132 -11.78 -25.87 -2.67
C ASP A 132 -12.03 -24.86 -3.80
N TYR A 133 -12.65 -23.72 -3.48
CA TYR A 133 -13.05 -22.72 -4.46
C TYR A 133 -12.36 -21.38 -4.21
N ALA A 134 -12.10 -20.69 -5.32
CA ALA A 134 -11.61 -19.32 -5.34
C ALA A 134 -12.61 -18.46 -6.11
N ALA A 135 -12.83 -17.23 -5.64
CA ALA A 135 -13.55 -16.21 -6.40
C ALA A 135 -12.56 -15.19 -6.95
N LEU A 136 -12.62 -14.96 -8.26
CA LEU A 136 -11.85 -13.94 -8.95
C LEU A 136 -12.80 -12.89 -9.50
N GLU A 137 -12.61 -11.65 -9.08
CA GLU A 137 -13.28 -10.47 -9.62
C GLU A 137 -12.23 -9.62 -10.32
N PHE A 138 -12.50 -9.15 -11.53
CA PHE A 138 -11.54 -8.38 -12.32
C PHE A 138 -12.23 -7.32 -13.19
N SER A 139 -11.50 -6.26 -13.53
CA SER A 139 -11.94 -5.15 -14.35
C SER A 139 -10.79 -4.65 -15.23
N ASP A 140 -11.12 -4.12 -16.41
CA ASP A 140 -10.21 -3.39 -17.29
C ASP A 140 -9.88 -1.97 -16.78
N GLN A 141 -10.61 -1.50 -15.76
CA GLN A 141 -10.33 -0.26 -15.03
C GLN A 141 -9.37 -0.46 -13.85
N GLY A 142 -8.89 -1.69 -13.65
CA GLY A 142 -7.91 -2.03 -12.63
C GLY A 142 -8.50 -2.45 -11.28
N ALA A 143 -7.61 -2.90 -10.38
CA ALA A 143 -8.02 -3.52 -9.11
C ALA A 143 -8.76 -2.55 -8.16
N ALA A 144 -8.48 -1.25 -8.24
CA ALA A 144 -9.13 -0.26 -7.40
C ALA A 144 -10.63 -0.11 -7.72
N ALA A 145 -11.03 -0.25 -8.99
CA ALA A 145 -12.43 -0.20 -9.41
C ALA A 145 -13.21 -1.39 -8.82
N VAL A 146 -12.64 -2.60 -8.92
CA VAL A 146 -13.22 -3.82 -8.34
C VAL A 146 -13.43 -3.67 -6.83
N VAL A 147 -12.42 -3.17 -6.10
CA VAL A 147 -12.53 -2.94 -4.65
C VAL A 147 -13.62 -1.92 -4.29
N GLN A 148 -13.97 -1.02 -5.22
CA GLN A 148 -15.02 -0.02 -5.05
C GLN A 148 -16.39 -0.49 -5.57
N GLY A 149 -16.48 -1.68 -6.17
CA GLY A 149 -17.71 -2.21 -6.77
C GLY A 149 -18.10 -1.55 -8.10
N LEU A 150 -17.11 -1.06 -8.87
CA LEU A 150 -17.28 -0.42 -10.18
C LEU A 150 -16.93 -1.39 -11.33
#